data_AF-D3IJW3-F1
#
_entry.id   AF-D3IJW3-F1
#
_cell.length_a   1.000
_cell.length_b   1.000
_cell.length_c   1.000
_cell.angle_alpha   90.00
_cell.angle_beta   90.00
_cell.angle_gamma   90.00
#
_symmetry.space_group_name_H-M   'P 1'
#
loop_
_entity.id
_entity.type
_entity.pdbx_description
1 polymer ?
#
loop_
_entity_poly.entity_id
_entity_poly.type
_entity_poly.pdbx_seq_one_letter_code
_entity_poly.pdbx_strand_id
1 'polypeptide(L)'
;MPDMKDFFISSNMACNAPDYNPDVLSTLTRTAEAFARVTYQGIYLIDYYRQEFFYVSDNPLFLCGHTAEEVRGLGYRFYLKHVPEKDQKMLVELNRSSFKLFGAFDAAAKCQCYISSHFHLSNGARRKLINHQLTPVLLTDEGKIWIGMGIVSLSSHRTAGHVEFHRRGSGTYWTYSFEGH
;
A
#
# COMPACT_ATOMS: atom_id res chain seq x y z
N MET A 1 -4.91 -4.57 20.00
CA MET A 1 -3.96 -4.32 18.90
C MET A 1 -4.61 -4.73 17.61
N PRO A 2 -4.41 -3.98 16.50
CA PRO A 2 -4.83 -4.42 15.17
C PRO A 2 -4.29 -5.80 14.81
N ASP A 3 -5.08 -6.57 14.06
CA ASP A 3 -4.68 -7.85 13.47
C ASP A 3 -4.74 -7.81 11.93
N MET A 4 -4.42 -8.94 11.28
CA MET A 4 -4.42 -9.02 9.82
C MET A 4 -5.84 -8.86 9.23
N LYS A 5 -6.89 -9.33 9.92
CA LYS A 5 -8.28 -9.28 9.47
C LYS A 5 -8.83 -7.86 9.50
N ASP A 6 -8.27 -7.00 10.35
CA ASP A 6 -8.59 -5.57 10.35
C ASP A 6 -8.15 -4.86 9.05
N PHE A 7 -7.11 -5.37 8.38
CA PHE A 7 -6.61 -4.84 7.10
C PHE A 7 -7.25 -5.49 5.88
N PHE A 8 -7.74 -6.73 5.97
CA PHE A 8 -8.41 -7.41 4.86
C PHE A 8 -9.90 -7.57 5.15
N ILE A 9 -10.65 -6.58 4.69
CA ILE A 9 -12.10 -6.44 4.90
C ILE A 9 -12.86 -6.71 3.61
N SER A 10 -14.18 -6.88 3.69
CA SER A 10 -15.02 -7.23 2.53
C SER A 10 -14.90 -6.28 1.34
N SER A 11 -14.57 -5.01 1.55
CA SER A 11 -14.40 -4.01 0.50
C SER A 11 -13.08 -4.11 -0.26
N ASN A 12 -12.04 -4.72 0.30
CA ASN A 12 -10.74 -4.89 -0.35
C ASN A 12 -10.37 -6.34 -0.68
N MET A 13 -11.10 -7.32 -0.13
CA MET A 13 -10.97 -8.71 -0.56
C MET A 13 -11.62 -8.91 -1.92
N ALA A 14 -10.81 -9.37 -2.89
CA ALA A 14 -11.30 -9.96 -4.12
C ALA A 14 -11.92 -11.33 -3.77
N CYS A 15 -13.23 -11.50 -3.95
CA CYS A 15 -13.93 -12.72 -3.54
C CYS A 15 -13.82 -13.83 -4.58
N ASN A 16 -13.68 -13.46 -5.85
CA ASN A 16 -13.50 -14.38 -6.96
C ASN A 16 -12.04 -14.39 -7.38
N ALA A 17 -11.52 -15.59 -7.64
CA ALA A 17 -10.17 -15.76 -8.15
C ALA A 17 -10.07 -15.04 -9.50
N PRO A 18 -9.18 -14.03 -9.64
CA PRO A 18 -8.93 -13.44 -10.94
C PRO A 18 -8.32 -14.50 -11.87
N ASP A 19 -8.45 -14.28 -13.18
CA ASP A 19 -7.72 -15.10 -14.15
C ASP A 19 -6.21 -14.81 -14.02
N TYR A 20 -5.51 -15.69 -13.30
CA TYR A 20 -4.09 -15.58 -13.05
C TYR A 20 -3.33 -15.84 -14.34
N ASN A 21 -3.06 -14.79 -15.10
CA ASN A 21 -2.10 -14.86 -16.19
C ASN A 21 -0.68 -14.67 -15.61
N PRO A 22 0.17 -15.73 -15.56
CA PRO A 22 1.50 -15.64 -14.98
C PRO A 22 2.42 -14.68 -15.73
N ASP A 23 2.21 -14.50 -17.04
CA ASP A 23 3.01 -13.60 -17.88
C ASP A 23 2.74 -12.13 -17.54
N VAL A 24 1.49 -11.80 -17.19
CA VAL A 24 1.12 -10.46 -16.71
C VAL A 24 1.83 -10.16 -15.39
N LEU A 25 1.74 -11.08 -14.42
CA LEU A 25 2.38 -10.88 -13.12
C LEU A 25 3.91 -10.81 -13.24
N SER A 26 4.52 -11.65 -14.08
CA SER A 26 5.95 -11.61 -14.39
C SER A 26 6.35 -10.26 -15.00
N THR A 27 5.54 -9.74 -15.92
CA THR A 27 5.77 -8.43 -16.56
C THR A 27 5.69 -7.30 -15.54
N LEU A 28 4.71 -7.35 -14.62
CA LEU A 28 4.57 -6.36 -13.55
C LEU A 28 5.78 -6.39 -12.61
N THR A 29 6.21 -7.57 -12.17
CA THR A 29 7.40 -7.72 -11.32
C THR A 29 8.64 -7.16 -12.01
N ARG A 30 8.92 -7.56 -13.25
CA ARG A 30 10.08 -7.04 -14.02
C ARG A 30 10.04 -5.53 -14.21
N THR A 31 8.85 -4.96 -14.35
CA THR A 31 8.65 -3.51 -14.47
C THR A 31 8.94 -2.82 -13.14
N ALA A 32 8.38 -3.32 -12.04
CA ALA A 32 8.62 -2.79 -10.70
C ALA A 32 10.10 -2.90 -10.30
N GLU A 33 10.78 -3.99 -10.65
CA GLU A 33 12.23 -4.16 -10.53
C GLU A 33 13.01 -3.12 -11.33
N ALA A 34 12.59 -2.86 -12.57
CA ALA A 34 13.24 -1.85 -13.41
C ALA A 34 13.15 -0.46 -12.80
N PHE A 35 11.98 -0.08 -12.29
CA PHE A 35 11.82 1.19 -11.58
C PHE A 35 12.63 1.22 -10.28
N ALA A 36 12.61 0.15 -9.50
CA ALA A 36 13.35 0.06 -8.23
C ALA A 36 14.86 0.26 -8.41
N ARG A 37 15.44 -0.15 -9.55
CA ARG A 37 16.87 0.08 -9.85
C ARG A 37 17.23 1.54 -10.07
N VAL A 38 16.29 2.38 -10.49
CA VAL A 38 16.54 3.77 -10.91
C VAL A 38 15.88 4.81 -10.00
N THR A 39 15.29 4.37 -8.89
CA THR A 39 14.70 5.24 -7.87
C THR A 39 15.27 4.94 -6.48
N TYR A 40 15.25 5.93 -5.60
CA TYR A 40 15.63 5.75 -4.20
C TYR A 40 14.48 5.18 -3.35
N GLN A 41 13.28 5.08 -3.90
CA GLN A 41 12.06 4.67 -3.19
C GLN A 41 11.99 3.15 -3.05
N GLY A 42 11.40 2.68 -1.95
CA GLY A 42 10.99 1.29 -1.82
C GLY A 42 9.72 1.04 -2.64
N ILE A 43 9.66 -0.09 -3.35
CA ILE A 43 8.52 -0.48 -4.17
C ILE A 43 8.10 -1.89 -3.78
N TYR A 44 6.80 -2.13 -3.66
CA TYR A 44 6.27 -3.49 -3.55
C TYR A 44 5.00 -3.64 -4.38
N LEU A 45 4.69 -4.88 -4.75
CA LEU A 45 3.40 -5.26 -5.32
C LEU A 45 2.68 -6.20 -4.36
N ILE A 46 1.42 -5.88 -4.08
CA ILE A 46 0.54 -6.66 -3.21
C ILE A 46 -0.57 -7.30 -4.04
N ASP A 47 -0.84 -8.57 -3.78
CA ASP A 47 -2.00 -9.29 -4.26
C ASP A 47 -3.07 -9.30 -3.16
N TYR A 48 -4.19 -8.59 -3.38
CA TYR A 48 -5.29 -8.50 -2.43
C TYR A 48 -6.19 -9.75 -2.40
N TYR A 49 -6.10 -10.62 -3.41
CA TYR A 49 -6.76 -11.92 -3.40
C TYR A 49 -6.00 -12.90 -2.50
N ARG A 50 -4.67 -12.99 -2.67
CA ARG A 50 -3.80 -13.87 -1.86
C ARG A 50 -3.37 -13.26 -0.53
N GLN A 51 -3.59 -11.96 -0.35
CA GLN A 51 -3.22 -11.19 0.84
C GLN A 51 -1.70 -11.19 1.11
N GLU A 52 -0.91 -11.29 0.04
CA GLU A 52 0.56 -11.42 0.10
C GLU A 52 1.26 -10.37 -0.76
N PHE A 53 2.49 -10.04 -0.37
CA PHE A 53 3.39 -9.37 -1.30
C PHE A 53 3.93 -10.41 -2.26
N PHE A 54 3.89 -10.15 -3.57
CA PHE A 54 4.54 -11.02 -4.55
C PHE A 54 5.82 -10.40 -5.12
N TYR A 55 6.01 -9.10 -4.92
CA TYR A 55 7.28 -8.40 -5.17
C TYR A 55 7.57 -7.38 -4.07
N VAL A 56 8.84 -7.31 -3.65
CA VAL A 56 9.37 -6.29 -2.74
C VAL A 56 10.76 -5.90 -3.23
N SER A 57 11.02 -4.61 -3.41
CA SER A 57 12.34 -4.11 -3.79
C SER A 57 13.32 -4.22 -2.62
N ASP A 58 14.59 -4.47 -2.93
CA ASP A 58 15.67 -4.41 -1.94
C ASP A 58 16.01 -2.95 -1.57
N ASN A 59 15.22 -2.36 -0.66
CA ASN A 59 15.39 -0.97 -0.22
C ASN A 59 15.42 -0.84 1.31
N PRO A 60 16.60 -0.53 1.91
CA PRO A 60 16.77 -0.45 3.37
C PRO A 60 15.87 0.56 4.09
N LEU A 61 15.30 1.54 3.37
CA LEU A 61 14.33 2.48 3.94
C LEU A 61 13.07 1.74 4.41
N PHE A 62 12.58 0.83 3.58
CA PHE A 62 11.36 0.08 3.79
C PHE A 62 11.59 -1.16 4.65
N LEU A 63 12.68 -1.90 4.40
CA LEU A 63 12.85 -3.27 4.91
C LEU A 63 13.04 -3.38 6.43
N CYS A 64 13.32 -2.29 7.14
CA CYS A 64 13.49 -2.31 8.61
C CYS A 64 14.52 -3.35 9.11
N GLY A 65 15.59 -3.58 8.35
CA GLY A 65 16.65 -4.54 8.68
C GLY A 65 16.41 -5.97 8.20
N HIS A 66 15.28 -6.23 7.55
CA HIS A 66 14.99 -7.49 6.87
C HIS A 66 15.57 -7.53 5.45
N THR A 67 15.61 -8.72 4.85
CA THR A 67 15.75 -8.88 3.39
C THR A 67 14.40 -8.70 2.70
N ALA A 68 14.41 -8.48 1.38
CA ALA A 68 13.17 -8.41 0.60
C ALA A 68 12.36 -9.72 0.69
N GLU A 69 13.02 -10.87 0.67
CA GLU A 69 12.40 -12.19 0.83
C GLU A 69 11.75 -12.36 2.21
N GLU A 70 12.39 -11.89 3.28
CA GLU A 70 11.82 -11.93 4.63
C GLU A 70 10.57 -11.06 4.75
N VAL A 71 10.59 -9.85 4.20
CA VAL A 71 9.39 -8.98 4.16
C VAL A 71 8.27 -9.63 3.36
N ARG A 72 8.60 -10.27 2.22
CA ARG A 72 7.64 -11.03 1.43
C ARG A 72 7.01 -12.17 2.23
N GLY A 73 7.83 -12.95 2.94
CA GLY A 73 7.37 -14.04 3.78
C GLY A 73 6.57 -13.60 5.02
N LEU A 74 6.84 -12.39 5.55
CA LEU A 74 6.02 -11.79 6.61
C LEU A 74 4.65 -11.31 6.07
N GLY A 75 4.58 -10.93 4.80
CA GLY A 75 3.39 -10.31 4.21
C GLY A 75 2.94 -9.09 5.00
N TYR A 76 1.64 -8.89 5.14
CA TYR A 76 1.10 -7.73 5.85
C TYR A 76 1.44 -7.67 7.35
N ARG A 77 1.85 -8.80 7.95
CA ARG A 77 2.35 -8.84 9.34
C ARG A 77 3.62 -8.01 9.52
N PHE A 78 4.32 -7.70 8.43
CA PHE A 78 5.41 -6.73 8.42
C PHE A 78 4.97 -5.39 9.04
N TYR A 79 3.83 -4.85 8.61
CA TYR A 79 3.32 -3.58 9.15
C TYR A 79 2.91 -3.71 10.62
N LEU A 80 2.30 -4.82 11.02
CA LEU A 80 1.96 -5.08 12.43
C LEU A 80 3.21 -5.16 13.34
N LYS A 81 4.34 -5.59 12.79
CA LYS A 81 5.60 -5.71 13.53
C LYS A 81 6.37 -4.39 13.59
N HIS A 82 6.36 -3.62 12.51
CA HIS A 82 7.25 -2.47 12.34
C HIS A 82 6.56 -1.11 12.44
N VAL A 83 5.23 -1.02 12.35
CA VAL A 83 4.50 0.24 12.58
C VAL A 83 4.15 0.36 14.06
N PRO A 84 4.34 1.51 14.73
CA PRO A 84 3.89 1.71 16.11
C PRO A 84 2.37 1.55 16.25
N GLU A 85 1.89 1.05 17.39
CA GLU A 85 0.46 0.73 17.58
C GLU A 85 -0.50 1.90 17.26
N LYS A 86 -0.12 3.14 17.63
CA LYS A 86 -0.91 4.34 17.32
C LYS A 86 -1.12 4.49 15.81
N ASP A 87 -0.04 4.35 15.05
CA ASP A 87 -0.06 4.48 13.60
C ASP A 87 -0.74 3.25 12.94
N GLN A 88 -0.68 2.06 13.55
CA GLN A 88 -1.42 0.89 13.05
C GLN A 88 -2.94 1.12 13.08
N LYS A 89 -3.48 1.67 14.18
CA LYS A 89 -4.92 1.97 14.31
C LYS A 89 -5.37 2.95 13.23
N MET A 90 -4.56 3.99 13.01
CA MET A 90 -4.75 4.96 11.93
C MET A 90 -4.76 4.30 10.55
N LEU A 91 -3.83 3.37 10.29
CA LEU A 91 -3.77 2.65 9.01
C LEU A 91 -4.95 1.70 8.79
N VAL A 92 -5.48 1.06 9.83
CA VAL A 92 -6.71 0.23 9.72
C VAL A 92 -7.90 1.09 9.29
N GLU A 93 -8.10 2.22 9.97
CA GLU A 93 -9.16 3.17 9.62
C GLU A 93 -8.99 3.69 8.20
N LEU A 94 -7.77 4.13 7.86
CA LEU A 94 -7.43 4.63 6.55
C LEU A 94 -7.67 3.59 5.45
N ASN A 95 -7.29 2.34 5.69
CA ASN A 95 -7.51 1.25 4.74
C ASN A 95 -9.02 1.04 4.49
N ARG A 96 -9.86 1.07 5.52
CA ARG A 96 -11.32 1.00 5.34
C ARG A 96 -11.87 2.17 4.52
N SER A 97 -11.49 3.40 4.89
CA SER A 97 -11.98 4.62 4.24
C SER A 97 -11.47 4.77 2.80
N SER A 98 -10.20 4.44 2.55
CA SER A 98 -9.59 4.52 1.22
C SER A 98 -10.21 3.53 0.23
N PHE A 99 -10.46 2.29 0.62
CA PHE A 99 -11.12 1.32 -0.26
C PHE A 99 -12.57 1.67 -0.55
N LYS A 100 -13.28 2.30 0.40
CA LYS A 100 -14.60 2.89 0.13
C LYS A 100 -14.52 4.00 -0.92
N LEU A 101 -13.51 4.88 -0.81
CA LEU A 101 -13.29 5.98 -1.75
C LEU A 101 -12.89 5.47 -3.14
N PHE A 102 -11.97 4.51 -3.23
CA PHE A 102 -11.65 3.84 -4.50
C PHE A 102 -12.91 3.22 -5.14
N GLY A 103 -13.78 2.61 -4.34
CA GLY A 103 -15.05 2.04 -4.80
C GLY A 103 -16.04 3.04 -5.41
N ALA A 104 -15.88 4.34 -5.16
CA ALA A 104 -16.71 5.38 -5.75
C ALA A 104 -16.31 5.73 -7.21
N PHE A 105 -15.16 5.24 -7.69
CA PHE A 105 -14.67 5.46 -9.05
C PHE A 105 -14.88 4.24 -9.94
N ASP A 106 -15.17 4.48 -11.23
CA ASP A 106 -15.15 3.46 -12.26
C ASP A 106 -13.74 2.85 -12.44
N ALA A 107 -13.65 1.73 -13.17
CA ALA A 107 -12.40 1.00 -13.36
C ALA A 107 -11.28 1.86 -13.96
N ALA A 108 -11.58 2.65 -14.99
CA ALA A 108 -10.59 3.47 -15.68
C ALA A 108 -10.06 4.60 -14.79
N ALA A 109 -10.95 5.27 -14.06
CA ALA A 109 -10.60 6.35 -13.13
C ALA A 109 -9.86 5.82 -11.89
N LYS A 110 -10.22 4.62 -11.39
CA LYS A 110 -9.61 4.01 -10.21
C LYS A 110 -8.10 3.80 -10.36
N CYS A 111 -7.63 3.32 -11.52
CA CYS A 111 -6.19 3.15 -11.79
C CYS A 111 -5.45 4.47 -12.05
N GLN A 112 -6.15 5.61 -12.04
CA GLN A 112 -5.55 6.94 -12.07
C GLN A 112 -5.46 7.57 -10.66
N CYS A 113 -5.96 6.89 -9.63
CA CYS A 113 -5.99 7.38 -8.27
C CYS A 113 -4.86 6.78 -7.43
N TYR A 114 -4.38 7.53 -6.45
CA TYR A 114 -3.48 7.00 -5.42
C TYR A 114 -3.75 7.70 -4.09
N ILE A 115 -3.44 6.99 -3.01
CA ILE A 115 -3.44 7.55 -1.66
C ILE A 115 -2.01 7.73 -1.18
N SER A 116 -1.73 8.84 -0.50
CA SER A 116 -0.45 9.15 0.15
C SER A 116 -0.71 9.22 1.65
N SER A 117 0.08 8.52 2.45
CA SER A 117 -0.08 8.45 3.90
C SER A 117 1.27 8.51 4.62
N HIS A 118 1.33 9.32 5.67
CA HIS A 118 2.56 9.51 6.42
C HIS A 118 2.48 8.82 7.77
N PHE A 119 3.35 7.83 8.00
CA PHE A 119 3.39 7.04 9.23
C PHE A 119 4.79 6.55 9.55
N HIS A 120 4.99 6.04 10.76
CA HIS A 120 6.30 5.59 11.20
C HIS A 120 6.55 4.11 10.91
N LEU A 121 7.77 3.82 10.48
CA LEU A 121 8.38 2.49 10.55
C LEU A 121 9.43 2.47 11.66
N SER A 122 9.50 1.37 12.40
CA SER A 122 10.37 1.15 13.54
C SER A 122 11.25 -0.09 13.33
N ASN A 123 12.54 0.06 13.57
CA ASN A 123 13.52 -1.02 13.62
C ASN A 123 14.29 -0.91 14.96
N GLY A 124 13.86 -1.70 15.95
CA GLY A 124 14.33 -1.56 17.32
C GLY A 124 14.03 -0.16 17.87
N ALA A 125 15.06 0.52 18.38
CA ALA A 125 14.94 1.89 18.88
C ALA A 125 14.86 2.97 17.77
N ARG A 126 15.21 2.62 16.52
CA ARG A 126 15.20 3.57 15.40
C ARG A 126 13.79 3.69 14.84
N ARG A 127 13.30 4.93 14.74
CA ARG A 127 12.01 5.24 14.12
C ARG A 127 12.21 6.21 12.97
N LYS A 128 11.53 5.98 11.86
CA LYS A 128 11.55 6.84 10.67
C LYS A 128 10.13 7.15 10.26
N LEU A 129 9.86 8.41 9.94
CA LEU A 129 8.61 8.80 9.31
C LEU A 129 8.74 8.64 7.80
N ILE A 130 7.85 7.85 7.21
CA ILE A 130 7.82 7.58 5.77
C ILE A 130 6.60 8.23 5.12
N ASN A 131 6.69 8.49 3.83
CA ASN A 131 5.53 8.61 2.96
C ASN A 131 5.29 7.24 2.31
N HIS A 132 4.08 6.73 2.46
CA HIS A 132 3.60 5.53 1.82
C HIS A 132 2.50 5.88 0.84
N GLN A 133 2.72 5.55 -0.43
CA GLN A 133 1.75 5.73 -1.49
C GLN A 133 1.22 4.38 -1.94
N LEU A 134 -0.10 4.26 -2.13
CA LEU A 134 -0.74 3.07 -2.65
C LEU A 134 -1.58 3.42 -3.87
N THR A 135 -1.35 2.70 -4.97
CA THR A 135 -2.06 2.89 -6.24
C THR A 135 -2.56 1.56 -6.81
N PRO A 136 -3.79 1.47 -7.34
CA PRO A 136 -4.26 0.28 -8.06
C PRO A 136 -3.50 0.04 -9.37
N VAL A 137 -3.22 -1.23 -9.68
CA VAL A 137 -2.55 -1.66 -10.92
C VAL A 137 -3.46 -2.54 -11.76
N LEU A 138 -3.96 -3.63 -11.18
CA LEU A 138 -4.92 -4.52 -11.83
C LEU A 138 -6.22 -4.55 -11.03
N LEU A 139 -7.32 -4.65 -11.75
CA LEU A 139 -8.65 -4.83 -11.19
C LEU A 139 -9.18 -6.21 -11.56
N THR A 140 -10.03 -6.76 -10.71
CA THR A 140 -10.91 -7.90 -11.04
C THR A 140 -11.98 -7.48 -12.04
N ASP A 141 -12.67 -8.45 -12.63
CA ASP A 141 -13.82 -8.20 -13.52
C ASP A 141 -14.96 -7.43 -12.82
N GLU A 142 -15.06 -7.55 -11.50
CA GLU A 142 -15.99 -6.80 -10.64
C GLU A 142 -15.52 -5.37 -10.33
N GLY A 143 -14.35 -4.97 -10.82
CA GLY A 143 -13.77 -3.66 -10.57
C GLY A 143 -13.14 -3.48 -9.18
N LYS A 144 -13.01 -4.55 -8.38
CA LYS A 144 -12.22 -4.52 -7.14
C LYS A 144 -10.72 -4.50 -7.44
N ILE A 145 -9.92 -3.88 -6.58
CA ILE A 145 -8.47 -3.87 -6.71
C ILE A 145 -7.95 -5.29 -6.48
N TRP A 146 -7.26 -5.85 -7.47
CA TRP A 146 -6.58 -7.14 -7.35
C TRP A 146 -5.11 -6.91 -7.00
N ILE A 147 -4.39 -6.20 -7.88
CA ILE A 147 -2.98 -5.86 -7.65
C ILE A 147 -2.87 -4.39 -7.30
N GLY A 148 -2.25 -4.12 -6.15
CA GLY A 148 -1.82 -2.78 -5.75
C GLY A 148 -0.31 -2.62 -5.80
N MET A 149 0.15 -1.41 -6.04
CA MET A 149 1.55 -1.03 -5.94
C MET A 149 1.74 -0.06 -4.80
N GLY A 150 2.64 -0.40 -3.88
CA GLY A 150 3.06 0.46 -2.80
C GLY A 150 4.42 1.10 -3.09
N ILE A 151 4.53 2.39 -2.84
CA ILE A 151 5.77 3.16 -2.95
C ILE A 151 6.08 3.79 -1.59
N VAL A 152 7.32 3.63 -1.13
CA VAL A 152 7.77 4.07 0.17
C VAL A 152 8.95 5.01 0.02
N SER A 153 8.85 6.23 0.56
CA SER A 153 9.92 7.22 0.58
C SER A 153 10.04 7.86 1.96
N LEU A 154 11.08 8.67 2.18
CA LEU A 154 11.14 9.52 3.36
C LEU A 154 10.00 10.53 3.32
N SER A 155 9.42 10.79 4.49
CA SER A 155 8.41 11.84 4.65
C SER A 155 9.05 13.23 4.62
N SER A 156 8.40 14.17 3.93
CA SER A 156 8.69 15.61 4.04
C SER A 156 8.01 16.27 5.25
N HIS A 157 7.04 15.60 5.87
CA HIS A 157 6.32 16.08 7.06
C HIS A 157 7.11 15.80 8.34
N ARG A 158 6.72 16.48 9.43
CA ARG A 158 7.31 16.28 10.77
C ARG A 158 6.55 15.27 11.62
N THR A 159 5.30 14.98 11.29
CA THR A 159 4.42 14.09 12.07
C THR A 159 3.65 13.12 11.17
N ALA A 160 3.25 11.98 11.73
CA ALA A 160 2.34 11.04 11.11
C ALA A 160 0.91 11.60 11.05
N GLY A 161 0.06 10.98 10.21
CA GLY A 161 -1.37 11.33 10.08
C GLY A 161 -1.70 12.28 8.95
N HIS A 162 -0.70 12.77 8.21
CA HIS A 162 -0.96 13.46 6.95
C HIS A 162 -1.39 12.44 5.90
N VAL A 163 -2.56 12.63 5.32
CA VAL A 163 -3.16 11.72 4.34
C VAL A 163 -3.80 12.53 3.23
N GLU A 164 -3.47 12.17 2.00
CA GLU A 164 -3.99 12.79 0.78
C GLU A 164 -4.46 11.72 -0.20
N PHE A 165 -5.57 11.98 -0.89
CA PHE A 165 -6.04 11.19 -2.00
C PHE A 165 -5.96 12.01 -3.27
N HIS A 166 -5.33 11.45 -4.30
CA HIS A 166 -5.02 12.12 -5.54
C HIS A 166 -5.64 11.37 -6.71
N ARG A 167 -6.01 12.12 -7.76
CA ARG A 167 -6.43 11.57 -9.06
C ARG A 167 -5.61 12.26 -10.16
N ARG A 168 -4.99 11.47 -11.03
CA ARG A 168 -4.20 12.00 -12.15
C ARG A 168 -5.04 12.95 -13.01
N GLY A 169 -4.46 14.09 -13.37
CA GLY A 169 -5.10 15.12 -14.18
C GLY A 169 -6.08 16.01 -13.42
N SER A 170 -6.32 15.74 -12.13
CA SER A 170 -7.04 16.66 -11.24
C SER A 170 -6.09 17.77 -10.77
N GLY A 171 -6.54 19.03 -10.82
CA GLY A 171 -5.84 20.15 -10.16
C GLY A 171 -6.08 20.20 -8.64
N THR A 172 -6.95 19.32 -8.13
CA THR A 172 -7.31 19.23 -6.72
C THR A 172 -7.08 17.82 -6.18
N TYR A 173 -6.89 17.74 -4.86
CA TYR A 173 -6.76 16.52 -4.08
C TYR A 173 -7.64 16.61 -2.83
N TRP A 174 -7.89 15.47 -2.19
CA TRP A 174 -8.64 15.40 -0.93
C TRP A 174 -7.70 15.11 0.22
N THR A 175 -7.93 15.73 1.37
CA THR A 175 -7.25 15.38 2.62
C THR A 175 -8.18 14.57 3.51
N TYR A 176 -7.61 13.67 4.32
CA TYR A 176 -8.36 12.90 5.31
C TYR A 176 -8.09 13.44 6.71
N SER A 177 -9.15 13.72 7.46
CA SER A 177 -9.08 14.09 8.88
C SER A 177 -9.49 12.89 9.72
N PHE A 178 -8.69 12.55 10.73
CA PHE A 178 -9.02 11.54 11.73
C PHE A 178 -9.89 12.09 12.88
N GLU A 179 -10.25 13.38 12.83
CA GLU A 179 -11.11 14.04 13.81
C GLU A 179 -12.55 14.09 13.29
N GLY A 180 -13.52 13.66 14.12
CA GLY A 180 -14.94 13.90 13.89
C GLY A 180 -15.70 12.86 13.07
N HIS A 181 -15.45 11.57 13.29
CA HIS A 181 -16.19 10.45 12.68
C HIS A 181 -17.26 9.85 13.60
#